data_AF-A0A2N8TB41-F1
#
_entry.id   AF-A0A2N8TB41-F1
#
_cell.length_a   1.000
_cell.length_b   1.000
_cell.length_c   1.000
_cell.angle_alpha   90.00
_cell.angle_beta   90.00
_cell.angle_gamma   90.00
#
_symmetry.space_group_name_H-M   'P 1'
#
loop_
_entity.id
_entity.type
_entity.pdbx_description
1 polymer ?
#
loop_
_entity_poly.entity_id
_entity_poly.type
_entity_poly.pdbx_seq_one_letter_code
_entity_poly.pdbx_strand_id
1 'polypeptide(L)'
;MDARFTDEQDEIRRTLRDLLDKRCGPEELRAAVDTPAGHDRALWAALAGRLGLPGLALPETCGGVGGSTWEVMAAHAADAIAAG
;
A
#
# COMPACT_ATOMS: atom_id res chain seq x y z
N MET A 1 23.92 9.34 6.19
CA MET A 1 22.45 9.28 6.07
C MET A 1 22.06 7.86 6.39
N ASP A 2 21.32 7.66 7.49
CA ASP A 2 20.95 6.33 7.98
C ASP A 2 19.70 5.89 7.19
N ALA A 3 19.85 4.89 6.32
CA ALA A 3 18.80 4.47 5.36
C ALA A 3 17.78 3.49 5.97
N ARG A 4 17.75 3.37 7.30
CA ARG A 4 16.86 2.45 8.01
C ARG A 4 15.50 3.12 8.23
N PHE A 5 14.43 2.38 7.96
CA PHE A 5 13.08 2.80 8.27
C PHE A 5 12.91 3.05 9.77
N THR A 6 12.00 3.95 10.13
CA THR A 6 11.55 4.08 11.52
C THR A 6 10.75 2.84 11.94
N ASP A 7 10.64 2.57 13.24
CA ASP A 7 9.89 1.41 13.74
C ASP A 7 8.42 1.44 13.27
N GLU A 8 7.82 2.63 13.24
CA GLU A 8 6.46 2.85 12.72
C GLU A 8 6.35 2.53 11.22
N GLN A 9 7.34 2.96 10.41
CA GLN A 9 7.39 2.63 9.00
C GLN A 9 7.55 1.11 8.77
N ASP A 10 8.34 0.43 9.62
CA ASP A 10 8.52 -1.01 9.52
C ASP A 10 7.24 -1.78 9.89
N GLU A 11 6.50 -1.32 10.90
CA GLU A 11 5.21 -1.91 11.28
C GLU A 11 4.14 -1.75 10.20
N ILE A 12 4.05 -0.56 9.59
CA ILE A 12 3.17 -0.29 8.44
C ILE A 12 3.53 -1.22 7.28
N ARG A 13 4.83 -1.35 6.97
CA ARG A 13 5.35 -2.22 5.90
C ARG A 13 4.99 -3.69 6.14
N ARG A 14 5.16 -4.17 7.37
CA ARG A 14 4.86 -5.56 7.76
C ARG A 14 3.36 -5.85 7.64
N THR A 15 2.53 -4.95 8.13
CA THR A 15 1.06 -5.07 8.06
C THR A 15 0.56 -5.03 6.61
N LEU A 16 1.12 -4.16 5.78
CA LEU A 16 0.78 -4.07 4.36
C LEU A 16 1.16 -5.36 3.62
N ARG A 17 2.37 -5.89 3.86
CA ARG A 17 2.83 -7.14 3.25
C ARG A 17 1.91 -8.31 3.61
N ASP A 18 1.61 -8.49 4.88
CA ASP A 18 0.72 -9.56 5.35
C ASP A 18 -0.70 -9.46 4.76
N LEU A 19 -1.15 -8.25 4.43
CA LEU A 19 -2.45 -8.02 3.79
C LEU A 19 -2.40 -8.38 2.29
N LEU A 20 -1.36 -7.93 1.58
CA LEU A 20 -1.19 -8.19 0.14
C LEU A 20 -0.94 -9.68 -0.12
N ASP A 21 -0.10 -10.36 0.68
CA ASP A 21 0.16 -11.79 0.54
C ASP A 21 -1.12 -12.64 0.64
N LYS A 22 -2.11 -12.17 1.41
CA LYS A 22 -3.39 -12.88 1.59
C LYS A 22 -4.44 -12.56 0.50
N ARG A 23 -4.27 -11.49 -0.26
CA ARG A 23 -5.33 -10.90 -1.11
C ARG A 23 -4.90 -10.66 -2.56
N CYS A 24 -3.60 -10.72 -2.84
CA CYS A 24 -3.00 -10.45 -4.14
C CYS A 24 -2.22 -11.65 -4.68
N GLY A 25 -2.68 -12.87 -4.37
CA GLY A 25 -2.22 -14.05 -5.08
C GLY A 25 -2.62 -13.98 -6.57
N PRO A 26 -1.97 -14.79 -7.44
CA PRO A 26 -2.19 -14.72 -8.88
C PRO A 26 -3.64 -15.01 -9.30
N GLU A 27 -4.33 -15.89 -8.56
CA GLU A 27 -5.74 -16.22 -8.82
C GLU A 27 -6.68 -15.11 -8.32
N GLU A 28 -6.42 -14.57 -7.13
CA GLU A 28 -7.17 -13.46 -6.56
C GLU A 28 -7.05 -12.20 -7.43
N LEU A 29 -5.86 -11.94 -7.97
CA LEU A 29 -5.62 -10.82 -8.86
C LEU A 29 -6.38 -10.96 -10.18
N ARG A 30 -6.37 -12.16 -10.78
CA ARG A 30 -7.18 -12.47 -11.98
C ARG A 30 -8.67 -12.28 -11.71
N ALA A 31 -9.16 -12.85 -10.61
CA ALA A 31 -10.56 -12.70 -10.22
C ALA A 31 -10.95 -11.23 -9.99
N ALA A 32 -10.05 -10.42 -9.42
CA ALA A 32 -10.28 -9.00 -9.18
C ALA A 32 -10.36 -8.18 -10.47
N VAL A 33 -9.47 -8.42 -11.45
CA VAL A 33 -9.48 -7.68 -12.73
C VAL A 33 -10.68 -8.04 -13.60
N ASP A 34 -11.21 -9.25 -13.47
CA ASP A 34 -12.41 -9.69 -14.18
C ASP A 34 -13.70 -9.09 -13.59
N THR A 35 -13.63 -8.43 -12.42
CA THR A 35 -14.79 -7.71 -11.88
C THR A 35 -15.05 -6.41 -12.67
N PRO A 36 -16.30 -5.90 -12.70
CA PRO A 36 -16.59 -4.60 -13.31
C PRO A 36 -15.82 -3.42 -12.70
N ALA A 37 -15.35 -3.55 -11.46
CA ALA A 37 -14.52 -2.53 -10.81
C ALA A 37 -13.03 -2.64 -11.21
N GLY A 38 -12.60 -3.79 -11.75
CA GLY A 38 -11.22 -4.08 -12.13
C GLY A 38 -10.25 -4.23 -10.96
N HIS A 39 -10.74 -4.27 -9.70
CA HIS A 39 -9.94 -4.41 -8.50
C HIS A 39 -10.75 -4.98 -7.32
N ASP A 40 -10.07 -5.53 -6.31
CA ASP A 40 -10.72 -5.96 -5.06
C ASP A 40 -11.13 -4.72 -4.24
N ARG A 41 -12.43 -4.40 -4.26
CA ARG A 41 -13.01 -3.27 -3.52
C ARG A 41 -12.87 -3.40 -2.01
N ALA A 42 -12.87 -4.63 -1.48
CA ALA A 42 -12.71 -4.86 -0.04
C ALA A 42 -11.26 -4.63 0.39
N LEU A 43 -10.30 -5.06 -0.44
CA LEU A 43 -8.89 -4.72 -0.26
C LEU A 43 -8.68 -3.20 -0.31
N TRP A 44 -9.26 -2.53 -1.31
CA TRP A 44 -9.15 -1.07 -1.44
C TRP A 44 -9.71 -0.33 -0.21
N ALA A 45 -10.87 -0.77 0.30
CA ALA A 45 -11.45 -0.22 1.53
C ALA A 45 -10.56 -0.46 2.76
N ALA A 46 -9.91 -1.62 2.86
CA ALA A 46 -8.98 -1.91 3.94
C ALA A 46 -7.72 -1.03 3.87
N LEU A 47 -7.14 -0.84 2.69
CA LEU A 47 -5.97 0.02 2.47
C LEU A 47 -6.29 1.49 2.79
N ALA A 48 -7.44 1.97 2.32
CA ALA A 48 -7.87 3.35 2.54
C ALA A 48 -8.27 3.61 4.01
N GLY A 49 -9.05 2.71 4.61
CA GLY A 49 -9.61 2.92 5.95
C GLY A 49 -8.65 2.59 7.08
N ARG A 50 -7.88 1.50 6.97
CA ARG A 50 -7.02 1.01 8.07
C ARG A 50 -5.61 1.56 8.01
N LEU A 51 -5.05 1.72 6.81
CA LEU A 51 -3.66 2.15 6.64
C LEU A 51 -3.54 3.60 6.14
N GLY A 52 -4.64 4.21 5.69
CA GLY A 52 -4.62 5.60 5.20
C GLY A 52 -3.70 5.83 3.99
N LEU A 53 -3.23 4.75 3.34
CA LEU A 53 -2.16 4.81 2.34
C LEU A 53 -2.48 5.73 1.15
N PRO A 54 -3.70 5.73 0.59
CA PRO A 54 -4.04 6.69 -0.46
C PRO A 54 -3.97 8.14 0.03
N GLY A 55 -4.27 8.38 1.31
CA GLY A 55 -4.17 9.69 1.95
C GLY A 55 -2.72 10.19 2.09
N LEU A 56 -1.74 9.29 2.16
CA LEU A 56 -0.31 9.66 2.15
C LEU A 56 0.11 10.30 0.82
N ALA A 57 -0.48 9.86 -0.30
CA ALA A 57 -0.18 10.35 -1.63
C ALA A 57 -1.04 11.55 -2.05
N LEU A 58 -2.04 11.93 -1.25
CA LEU A 58 -2.97 13.01 -1.56
C LEU A 58 -2.58 14.32 -0.85
N PRO A 59 -2.74 15.47 -1.52
CA PRO A 59 -2.66 16.77 -0.85
C PRO A 59 -3.67 16.90 0.28
N GLU A 60 -3.35 17.72 1.28
CA GLU A 60 -4.24 18.03 2.40
C GLU A 60 -5.59 18.62 1.94
N THR A 61 -5.60 19.35 0.82
CA THR A 61 -6.82 19.91 0.22
C THR A 61 -7.81 18.84 -0.28
N CYS A 62 -7.35 17.60 -0.45
CA CYS A 62 -8.15 16.44 -0.80
C CYS A 62 -8.43 15.52 0.41
N GLY A 63 -8.11 15.96 1.64
CA GLY A 63 -8.21 15.16 2.85
C GLY A 63 -7.06 14.16 3.08
N GLY A 64 -5.95 14.32 2.35
CA GLY A 64 -4.71 13.57 2.57
C GLY A 64 -3.79 14.24 3.60
N VAL A 65 -2.57 13.71 3.77
CA VAL A 65 -1.56 14.27 4.68
C VAL A 65 -0.41 14.97 3.94
N GLY A 66 -0.52 15.12 2.60
CA GLY A 66 0.47 15.85 1.82
C GLY A 66 1.88 15.24 1.86
N GLY A 67 1.96 13.91 2.00
CA GLY A 67 3.24 13.19 2.07
C GLY A 67 4.07 13.43 0.81
N SER A 68 5.38 13.58 1.00
CA SER A 68 6.30 13.75 -0.12
C SER A 68 6.34 12.49 -0.98
N THR A 69 6.62 12.62 -2.29
CA THR A 69 6.72 11.47 -3.23
C THR A 69 7.60 10.33 -2.71
N TRP A 70 8.58 10.64 -1.86
CA TRP A 70 9.46 9.69 -1.17
C TRP A 70 8.74 8.79 -0.16
N GLU A 71 7.78 9.31 0.60
CA GLU A 71 7.01 8.53 1.59
C GLU A 71 6.05 7.56 0.90
N VAL A 72 5.45 7.98 -0.22
CA VAL A 72 4.64 7.11 -1.08
C VAL A 72 5.52 6.05 -1.75
N MET A 73 6.71 6.43 -2.24
CA MET A 73 7.69 5.50 -2.80
C MET A 73 8.22 4.50 -1.78
N ALA A 74 8.45 4.88 -0.53
CA ALA A 74 8.92 3.98 0.51
C ALA A 74 7.91 2.84 0.77
N ALA A 75 6.61 3.13 0.67
CA ALA A 75 5.56 2.12 0.73
C ALA A 75 5.56 1.18 -0.50
N HIS A 76 5.95 1.67 -1.68
CA HIS A 76 6.00 0.90 -2.93
C HIS A 76 7.34 0.17 -3.19
N ALA A 77 8.47 0.71 -2.73
CA ALA A 77 9.81 0.15 -2.94
C ALA A 77 10.05 -1.17 -2.18
N ALA A 78 9.17 -1.51 -1.23
CA ALA A 78 9.21 -2.77 -0.49
C ALA A 78 8.93 -4.02 -1.35
N ASP A 79 8.45 -3.85 -2.59
CA ASP A 79 8.23 -4.91 -3.58
C ASP A 79 9.49 -5.19 -4.44
N ALA A 80 10.30 -4.15 -4.69
CA ALA A 80 11.48 -4.26 -5.56
C ALA A 80 12.70 -4.95 -4.92
N ILE A 81 12.76 -5.03 -3.59
CA ILE A 81 13.90 -5.62 -2.86
C ILE A 81 13.63 -7.09 -2.46
N ALA A 82 12.37 -7.56 -2.52
CA ALA A 82 12.02 -8.95 -2.22
C ALA A 82 12.01 -9.88 -3.45
N ALA A 83 12.16 -9.32 -4.66
CA ALA A 83 12.23 -10.04 -5.93
C ALA A 83 13.68 -10.19 -6.49
N GLY A 84 14.70 -10.01 -5.64
CA GLY A 84 16.12 -10.19 -5.96
C GLY A 84 16.78 -11.25 -5.08
#